data_AF-A0A1Y2F874-F1
#
_entry.id   AF-A0A1Y2F874-F1
#
_cell.length_a   1.000
_cell.length_b   1.000
_cell.length_c   1.000
_cell.angle_alpha   90.00
_cell.angle_beta   90.00
_cell.angle_gamma   90.00
#
_symmetry.space_group_name_H-M   'P 1'
#
loop_
_entity.id
_entity.type
_entity.pdbx_description
1 polymer ?
#
loop_
_entity_poly.entity_id
_entity_poly.type
_entity_poly.pdbx_seq_one_letter_code
_entity_poly.pdbx_strand_id
1 'polypeptide(L)'
;MSLQNQPSNSSFNDIYYAGFLKLLLTYNQNRIIPETFRLDKSRIVTFYNEWQDITILSCLLLIFRQACSSKCSSENVLNIKQRLYVLLTSQSTSLKHINLEITNMAGQIRKKEYSTKEIDLISGLIEKTLSPDNKLYIMIQTRISTYIVHYLNNEILPKELMYRHNMTEMEPEILTLSKKMKSVVELNLQTYSEYYKAIFLELKQQKTNSLIKTLNNVKNENTTLTKNQNQSSNENKTSINLSSSLTDESKMKMQISNNPNIVEQNISNNNQNNSHDSKSNSQI
;
A
#
# COMPACT_ATOMS: atom_id res chain seq x y z
N MET A 1 -4.02 0.49 1.75
CA MET A 1 -5.07 -0.08 0.87
C MET A 1 -6.41 0.57 1.17
N SER A 2 -7.05 1.17 0.15
CA SER A 2 -8.44 1.64 0.27
C SER A 2 -9.39 0.44 0.28
N LEU A 3 -10.52 0.56 0.98
CA LEU A 3 -11.59 -0.45 1.00
C LEU A 3 -12.29 -0.61 -0.38
N GLN A 4 -11.83 0.09 -1.41
CA GLN A 4 -12.48 0.21 -2.72
C GLN A 4 -12.09 -0.88 -3.72
N ASN A 5 -11.03 -1.66 -3.46
CA ASN A 5 -10.53 -2.69 -4.38
C ASN A 5 -10.78 -4.14 -3.89
N GLN A 6 -11.79 -4.36 -3.05
CA GLN A 6 -12.18 -5.72 -2.63
C GLN A 6 -13.07 -6.38 -3.70
N PRO A 7 -12.86 -7.67 -4.03
CA PRO A 7 -13.69 -8.40 -4.98
C PRO A 7 -15.15 -8.42 -4.51
N SER A 8 -16.09 -8.43 -5.46
CA SER A 8 -17.53 -8.28 -5.23
C SER A 8 -18.18 -9.38 -4.38
N ASN A 9 -17.45 -10.45 -4.03
CA ASN A 9 -17.91 -11.62 -3.27
C ASN A 9 -16.99 -11.96 -2.07
N SER A 10 -16.30 -11.00 -1.45
CA SER A 10 -15.52 -11.29 -0.24
C SER A 10 -16.43 -11.80 0.90
N SER A 11 -16.03 -12.90 1.55
CA SER A 11 -16.72 -13.43 2.73
C SER A 11 -16.62 -12.45 3.89
N PHE A 12 -17.54 -12.53 4.86
CA PHE A 12 -17.48 -11.74 6.08
C PHE A 12 -16.13 -11.90 6.81
N ASN A 13 -15.61 -13.14 6.86
CA ASN A 13 -14.32 -13.43 7.50
C ASN A 13 -13.15 -12.76 6.76
N ASP A 14 -13.18 -12.73 5.42
CA ASP A 14 -12.13 -12.06 4.62
C ASP A 14 -12.05 -10.57 4.97
N ILE A 15 -13.21 -9.94 5.09
CA ILE A 15 -13.33 -8.51 5.39
C ILE A 15 -12.90 -8.24 6.83
N TYR A 16 -13.28 -9.10 7.77
CA TYR A 16 -12.87 -8.99 9.16
C TYR A 16 -11.36 -9.11 9.34
N TYR A 17 -10.73 -10.15 8.79
CA TYR A 17 -9.28 -10.34 8.89
C TYR A 17 -8.49 -9.26 8.15
N ALA A 18 -8.96 -8.82 6.97
CA ALA A 18 -8.37 -7.68 6.28
C ALA A 18 -8.52 -6.37 7.09
N GLY A 19 -9.64 -6.20 7.78
CA GLY A 19 -9.90 -5.08 8.69
C GLY A 19 -8.96 -5.07 9.89
N PHE A 20 -8.76 -6.22 10.55
CA PHE A 20 -7.79 -6.37 11.62
C PHE A 20 -6.36 -6.03 11.16
N LEU A 21 -5.96 -6.53 9.99
CA LEU A 21 -4.63 -6.23 9.50
C LEU A 21 -4.46 -4.76 9.12
N LYS A 22 -5.52 -4.14 8.58
CA LYS A 22 -5.52 -2.69 8.34
C LYS A 22 -5.36 -1.92 9.65
N LEU A 23 -6.04 -2.32 10.72
CA LEU A 23 -5.86 -1.73 12.05
C LEU A 23 -4.38 -1.79 12.47
N LEU A 24 -3.74 -2.96 12.34
CA LEU A 24 -2.32 -3.15 12.64
C LEU A 24 -1.43 -2.19 11.85
N LEU A 25 -1.64 -2.09 10.52
CA LEU A 25 -0.84 -1.23 9.64
C LEU A 25 -1.00 0.26 9.94
N THR A 26 -2.19 0.67 10.40
CA THR A 26 -2.48 2.07 10.74
C THR A 26 -2.15 2.43 12.20
N TYR A 27 -1.70 1.45 13.00
CA TYR A 27 -1.49 1.64 14.42
C TYR A 27 -0.49 2.77 14.73
N ASN A 28 0.61 2.85 13.97
CA ASN A 28 1.65 3.87 14.16
C ASN A 28 1.13 5.31 13.95
N GLN A 29 0.18 5.50 13.02
CA GLN A 29 -0.31 6.83 12.65
C GLN A 29 -1.32 7.39 13.65
N ASN A 30 -2.29 6.55 14.06
CA ASN A 30 -3.42 7.04 14.83
C ASN A 30 -3.39 6.58 16.29
N ARG A 31 -2.71 5.46 16.60
CA ARG A 31 -2.73 4.77 17.91
C ARG A 31 -4.13 4.51 18.45
N ILE A 32 -5.15 4.57 17.59
CA ILE A 32 -6.55 4.29 17.91
C ILE A 32 -6.73 2.78 17.82
N ILE A 33 -7.26 2.20 18.89
CA ILE A 33 -7.64 0.79 18.95
C ILE A 33 -9.16 0.75 19.19
N PRO A 34 -9.93 -0.04 18.41
CA PRO A 34 -11.34 -0.24 18.65
C PRO A 34 -11.61 -0.74 20.06
N GLU A 35 -12.76 -0.40 20.62
CA GLU A 35 -13.14 -0.82 21.97
C GLU A 35 -13.10 -2.35 22.14
N THR A 36 -13.49 -3.10 21.11
CA THR A 36 -13.45 -4.56 21.08
C THR A 36 -12.05 -5.14 21.30
N PHE A 37 -10.99 -4.39 20.98
CA PHE A 37 -9.59 -4.79 21.15
C PHE A 37 -8.88 -4.04 22.30
N ARG A 38 -9.62 -3.28 23.12
CA ARG A 38 -9.03 -2.42 24.16
C ARG A 38 -8.17 -3.18 25.15
N LEU A 39 -8.59 -4.39 25.54
CA LEU A 39 -7.85 -5.26 26.46
C LEU A 39 -6.62 -5.92 25.81
N ASP A 40 -6.62 -6.09 24.48
CA ASP A 40 -5.51 -6.68 23.72
C ASP A 40 -4.53 -5.64 23.19
N LYS A 41 -4.62 -4.37 23.63
CA LYS A 41 -3.77 -3.27 23.17
C LYS A 41 -2.27 -3.61 23.20
N SER A 42 -1.79 -4.16 24.31
CA SER A 42 -0.37 -4.53 24.44
C SER A 42 0.04 -5.59 23.41
N ARG A 43 -0.80 -6.61 23.20
CA ARG A 43 -0.54 -7.67 22.21
C ARG A 43 -0.53 -7.13 20.78
N ILE A 44 -1.42 -6.19 20.45
CA ILE A 44 -1.44 -5.54 19.13
C ILE A 44 -0.15 -4.76 18.88
N VAL A 45 0.39 -4.07 19.89
CA VAL A 45 1.70 -3.40 19.79
C VAL A 45 2.80 -4.43 19.53
N THR A 46 2.82 -5.54 20.28
CA THR A 46 3.78 -6.63 20.05
C THR A 46 3.67 -7.18 18.63
N PHE A 47 2.46 -7.41 18.13
CA PHE A 47 2.24 -7.85 16.76
C PHE A 47 2.75 -6.86 15.71
N TYR A 48 2.57 -5.56 15.96
CA TYR A 48 3.06 -4.53 15.06
C TYR A 48 4.60 -4.54 15.01
N ASN A 49 5.24 -4.61 16.17
CA ASN A 49 6.70 -4.64 16.27
C ASN A 49 7.27 -5.90 15.62
N GLU A 50 6.74 -7.10 15.95
CA GLU A 50 7.19 -8.37 15.33
C GLU A 50 7.01 -8.33 13.79
N TRP A 51 5.91 -7.74 13.32
CA TRP A 51 5.65 -7.60 11.90
C TRP A 51 6.59 -6.58 11.22
N GLN A 52 6.95 -5.49 11.90
CA GLN A 52 7.93 -4.51 11.45
C GLN A 52 9.33 -5.15 11.36
N ASP A 53 9.72 -5.93 12.36
CA ASP A 53 10.99 -6.66 12.39
C ASP A 53 11.11 -7.63 11.21
N ILE A 54 10.05 -8.41 10.95
CA ILE A 54 9.98 -9.31 9.79
C ILE A 54 10.12 -8.50 8.49
N THR A 55 9.51 -7.33 8.39
CA THR A 55 9.58 -6.46 7.20
C THR A 55 10.99 -5.92 6.98
N ILE A 56 11.65 -5.43 8.02
CA ILE A 56 13.03 -4.93 7.99
C ILE A 56 13.97 -6.06 7.59
N LEU A 57 13.87 -7.21 8.25
CA LEU A 57 14.71 -8.38 7.96
C LEU A 57 14.52 -8.84 6.51
N SER A 58 13.28 -8.89 6.03
CA SER A 58 12.97 -9.24 4.64
C SER A 58 13.62 -8.28 3.63
N CYS A 59 13.58 -6.97 3.91
CA CYS A 59 14.23 -5.97 3.07
C CYS A 59 15.76 -6.19 3.02
N LEU A 60 16.39 -6.43 4.18
CA LEU A 60 17.82 -6.69 4.26
C LEU A 60 18.24 -7.96 3.51
N LEU A 61 17.46 -9.04 3.63
CA LEU A 61 17.71 -10.27 2.87
C LEU A 61 17.61 -10.05 1.36
N LEU A 62 16.69 -9.21 0.91
CA LEU A 62 16.53 -8.87 -0.50
C LEU A 62 17.75 -8.09 -1.03
N ILE A 63 18.23 -7.13 -0.26
CA ILE A 63 19.46 -6.39 -0.55
C ILE A 63 20.66 -7.32 -0.56
N PHE A 64 20.77 -8.24 0.40
CA PHE A 64 21.84 -9.22 0.45
C PHE A 64 21.85 -10.12 -0.80
N ARG A 65 20.68 -10.59 -1.25
CA ARG A 65 20.57 -11.35 -2.51
C ARG A 65 21.04 -10.54 -3.70
N GLN A 66 20.66 -9.26 -3.77
CA GLN A 66 21.11 -8.35 -4.81
C GLN A 66 22.63 -8.13 -4.78
N ALA A 67 23.20 -7.99 -3.58
CA ALA A 67 24.64 -7.86 -3.38
C ALA A 67 25.37 -9.15 -3.82
N CYS A 68 24.88 -10.33 -3.44
CA CYS A 68 25.54 -11.60 -3.75
C CYS A 68 25.55 -12.00 -5.24
N SER A 69 24.77 -11.32 -6.09
CA SER A 69 24.55 -11.71 -7.50
C SER A 69 24.04 -13.16 -7.64
N SER A 70 24.13 -13.78 -8.82
CA SER A 70 23.56 -15.11 -9.13
C SER A 70 24.13 -16.30 -8.32
N LYS A 71 25.11 -16.07 -7.45
CA LYS A 71 25.80 -17.11 -6.65
C LYS A 71 25.16 -17.34 -5.27
N CYS A 72 24.00 -16.74 -4.99
CA CYS A 72 23.35 -16.81 -3.69
C CYS A 72 22.59 -18.13 -3.50
N SER A 73 23.13 -19.05 -2.68
CA SER A 73 22.42 -20.26 -2.22
C SER A 73 21.45 -19.94 -1.08
N SER A 74 20.40 -20.75 -0.90
CA SER A 74 19.43 -20.59 0.22
C SER A 74 20.11 -20.77 1.59
N GLU A 75 21.14 -21.61 1.70
CA GLU A 75 21.92 -21.78 2.94
C GLU A 75 22.62 -20.47 3.35
N ASN A 76 23.19 -19.74 2.38
CA ASN A 76 23.84 -18.45 2.64
C ASN A 76 22.83 -17.42 3.16
N VAL A 77 21.61 -17.44 2.60
CA VAL A 77 20.52 -16.56 3.02
C VAL A 77 20.08 -16.88 4.45
N LEU A 78 20.03 -18.17 4.80
CA LEU A 78 19.68 -18.58 6.17
C LEU A 78 20.76 -18.17 7.17
N ASN A 79 22.04 -18.31 6.82
CA ASN A 79 23.16 -17.91 7.66
C ASN A 79 23.15 -16.40 7.92
N ILE A 80 23.03 -15.58 6.87
CA ILE A 80 22.95 -14.13 7.05
C ILE A 80 21.68 -13.73 7.82
N LYS A 81 20.55 -14.41 7.63
CA LYS A 81 19.31 -14.15 8.37
C LYS A 81 19.53 -14.28 9.87
N GLN A 82 20.18 -15.36 10.32
CA GLN A 82 20.48 -15.59 11.73
C GLN A 82 21.37 -14.49 12.31
N ARG A 83 22.42 -14.09 11.57
CA ARG A 83 23.34 -13.02 12.00
C ARG A 83 22.65 -11.66 12.06
N LEU A 84 21.87 -11.33 11.03
CA LEU A 84 21.10 -10.08 10.98
C LEU A 84 20.06 -10.02 12.09
N TYR A 85 19.41 -11.14 12.42
CA TYR A 85 18.46 -11.20 13.53
C TYR A 85 19.12 -10.86 14.88
N VAL A 86 20.30 -11.44 15.15
CA VAL A 86 21.08 -11.13 16.35
C VAL A 86 21.52 -9.65 16.36
N LEU A 87 21.96 -9.14 15.21
CA LEU A 87 22.37 -7.75 15.07
C LEU A 87 21.22 -6.78 15.32
N LEU A 88 20.03 -7.04 14.76
CA LEU A 88 18.84 -6.20 14.94
C LEU A 88 18.31 -6.22 16.38
N THR A 89 18.54 -7.31 17.12
CA THR A 89 18.12 -7.43 18.52
C THR A 89 19.08 -6.72 19.49
N SER A 90 20.32 -6.47 19.07
CA SER A 90 21.35 -5.89 19.93
C SER A 90 21.25 -4.36 20.00
N GLN A 91 21.18 -3.83 21.23
CA GLN A 91 20.98 -2.40 21.51
C GLN A 91 22.18 -1.52 21.08
N SER A 92 23.36 -2.10 20.89
CA SER A 92 24.58 -1.40 20.44
C SER A 92 24.77 -1.41 18.93
N THR A 93 23.91 -2.11 18.18
CA THR A 93 24.10 -2.29 16.74
C THR A 93 23.67 -1.04 15.99
N SER A 94 24.62 -0.45 15.27
CA SER A 94 24.35 0.60 14.29
C SER A 94 24.19 0.04 12.87
N LEU A 95 23.60 0.83 11.97
CA LEU A 95 23.45 0.47 10.56
C LEU A 95 24.78 0.14 9.87
N LYS A 96 25.89 0.71 10.35
CA LYS A 96 27.25 0.40 9.87
C LYS A 96 27.62 -1.06 10.09
N HIS A 97 27.23 -1.64 11.22
CA HIS A 97 27.49 -3.06 11.53
C HIS A 97 26.69 -3.98 10.61
N ILE A 98 25.43 -3.61 10.32
CA ILE A 98 24.58 -4.34 9.36
C ILE A 98 25.20 -4.29 7.95
N ASN A 99 25.63 -3.11 7.51
CA ASN A 99 26.27 -2.96 6.21
C ASN A 99 27.58 -3.75 6.13
N LEU A 100 28.41 -3.72 7.18
CA LEU A 100 29.66 -4.49 7.24
C LEU A 100 29.39 -6.00 7.13
N GLU A 101 28.39 -6.52 7.84
CA GLU A 101 28.08 -7.94 7.81
C GLU A 101 27.56 -8.40 6.44
N ILE A 102 26.67 -7.61 5.82
CA ILE A 102 26.13 -7.87 4.48
C ILE A 102 27.26 -7.85 3.44
N THR A 103 28.11 -6.83 3.47
CA THR A 103 29.20 -6.68 2.48
C THR A 103 30.28 -7.74 2.66
N ASN A 104 30.66 -8.07 3.89
CA ASN A 104 31.63 -9.13 4.18
C ASN A 104 31.13 -10.49 3.67
N MET A 105 29.93 -10.91 4.07
CA MET A 105 29.40 -12.20 3.64
C MET A 105 29.14 -12.25 2.12
N ALA A 106 28.62 -11.17 1.54
CA ALA A 106 28.43 -11.12 0.09
C ALA A 106 29.77 -11.13 -0.67
N GLY A 107 30.84 -10.53 -0.13
CA GLY A 107 32.17 -10.55 -0.72
C GLY A 107 32.78 -11.95 -0.72
N GLN A 108 32.62 -12.68 0.39
CA GLN A 108 33.03 -14.08 0.51
C GLN A 108 32.32 -14.97 -0.52
N ILE A 109 30.99 -14.82 -0.67
CA ILE A 109 30.19 -15.59 -1.62
C ILE A 109 30.57 -15.28 -3.07
N ARG A 110 30.83 -14.00 -3.38
CA ARG A 110 31.27 -13.59 -4.72
C ARG A 110 32.71 -14.04 -5.04
N LYS A 111 33.50 -14.38 -4.00
CA LYS A 111 34.96 -14.55 -4.04
C LYS A 111 35.68 -13.29 -4.51
N LYS A 112 35.09 -12.12 -4.23
CA LYS A 112 35.61 -10.81 -4.61
C LYS A 112 35.18 -9.82 -3.54
N GLU A 113 36.16 -9.16 -2.93
CA GLU A 113 35.90 -8.10 -1.97
C GLU A 113 35.26 -6.89 -2.64
N TYR A 114 34.41 -6.21 -1.88
CA TYR A 114 33.79 -4.98 -2.33
C TYR A 114 34.79 -3.83 -2.28
N SER A 115 34.81 -3.02 -3.34
CA SER A 115 35.49 -1.72 -3.29
C SER A 115 34.74 -0.77 -2.35
N THR A 116 35.44 0.23 -1.83
CA THR A 116 34.85 1.27 -0.96
C THR A 116 33.62 1.92 -1.59
N LYS A 117 33.69 2.25 -2.89
CA LYS A 117 32.56 2.80 -3.65
C LYS A 117 31.35 1.87 -3.68
N GLU A 118 31.56 0.56 -3.82
CA GLU A 118 30.45 -0.40 -3.81
C GLU A 118 29.86 -0.57 -2.40
N ILE A 119 30.69 -0.51 -1.35
CA ILE A 119 30.22 -0.53 0.05
C ILE A 119 29.34 0.69 0.35
N ASP A 120 29.74 1.87 -0.13
CA ASP A 120 28.95 3.10 0.02
C ASP A 120 27.61 3.01 -0.72
N LEU A 121 27.61 2.42 -1.93
CA LEU A 121 26.38 2.17 -2.69
C LEU A 121 25.43 1.22 -1.96
N ILE A 122 25.95 0.13 -1.38
CA ILE A 122 25.14 -0.80 -0.59
C ILE A 122 24.62 -0.13 0.68
N SER A 123 25.44 0.67 1.37
CA SER A 123 25.01 1.46 2.53
C SER A 123 23.82 2.36 2.17
N GLY A 124 23.95 3.13 1.10
CA GLY A 124 22.89 4.02 0.63
C GLY A 124 21.64 3.26 0.18
N LEU A 125 21.79 2.05 -0.36
CA LEU A 125 20.66 1.19 -0.71
C LEU A 125 19.92 0.69 0.54
N ILE A 126 20.64 0.29 1.58
CA ILE A 126 20.06 -0.13 2.87
C ILE A 126 19.29 1.04 3.49
N GLU A 127 19.92 2.20 3.64
CA GLU A 127 19.29 3.40 4.23
C GLU A 127 18.02 3.79 3.48
N LYS A 128 18.09 3.84 2.15
CA LYS A 128 16.93 4.20 1.32
C LYS A 128 15.83 3.15 1.41
N THR A 129 16.18 1.87 1.41
CA THR A 129 15.18 0.77 1.41
C THR A 129 14.47 0.64 2.74
N LEU A 130 15.15 0.94 3.86
CA LEU A 130 14.53 0.89 5.19
C LEU A 130 13.70 2.14 5.50
N SER A 131 13.73 3.17 4.65
CA SER A 131 12.84 4.32 4.78
C SER A 131 11.37 3.91 4.56
N PRO A 132 10.43 4.32 5.44
CA PRO A 132 9.03 3.90 5.37
C PRO A 132 8.31 4.35 4.09
N ASP A 133 8.77 5.42 3.45
CA ASP A 133 8.22 5.94 2.19
C ASP A 133 8.76 5.20 0.95
N ASN A 134 9.71 4.28 1.15
CA ASN A 134 10.28 3.54 0.05
C ASN A 134 9.27 2.55 -0.55
N LYS A 135 9.12 2.59 -1.88
CA LYS A 135 8.21 1.70 -2.61
C LYS A 135 8.52 0.21 -2.38
N LEU A 136 9.80 -0.17 -2.27
CA LEU A 136 10.24 -1.53 -1.98
C LEU A 136 9.82 -1.94 -0.56
N TYR A 137 9.99 -1.05 0.43
CA TYR A 137 9.52 -1.28 1.80
C TYR A 137 8.01 -1.54 1.83
N ILE A 138 7.22 -0.62 1.26
CA ILE A 138 5.75 -0.72 1.20
C ILE A 138 5.30 -1.98 0.44
N MET A 139 6.03 -2.38 -0.60
CA MET A 139 5.73 -3.60 -1.34
C MET A 139 5.98 -4.86 -0.49
N ILE A 140 7.13 -4.94 0.21
CA ILE A 140 7.45 -6.07 1.10
C ILE A 140 6.43 -6.16 2.24
N GLN A 141 6.17 -5.02 2.86
CA GLN A 141 5.14 -4.81 3.86
C GLN A 141 3.79 -5.40 3.40
N THR A 142 3.34 -5.01 2.20
CA THR A 142 2.08 -5.48 1.61
C THR A 142 2.08 -6.98 1.34
N ARG A 143 3.20 -7.55 0.88
CA ARG A 143 3.34 -9.00 0.63
C ARG A 143 3.22 -9.80 1.93
N ILE A 144 3.95 -9.41 2.97
CA ILE A 144 3.88 -10.06 4.30
C ILE A 144 2.44 -9.99 4.82
N SER A 145 1.82 -8.82 4.73
CA SER A 145 0.41 -8.65 5.10
C SER A 145 -0.52 -9.61 4.34
N THR A 146 -0.31 -9.76 3.03
CA THR A 146 -1.11 -10.67 2.20
C THR A 146 -0.96 -12.14 2.64
N TYR A 147 0.25 -12.56 3.00
CA TYR A 147 0.49 -13.92 3.51
C TYR A 147 -0.21 -14.18 4.84
N ILE A 148 -0.17 -13.20 5.74
CA ILE A 148 -0.87 -13.26 7.02
C ILE A 148 -2.38 -13.39 6.79
N VAL A 149 -2.99 -12.57 5.93
CA VAL A 149 -4.44 -12.71 5.61
C VAL A 149 -4.75 -14.09 5.04
N HIS A 150 -3.92 -14.59 4.12
CA HIS A 150 -4.10 -15.93 3.57
C HIS A 150 -4.05 -17.01 4.66
N TYR A 151 -3.13 -16.89 5.62
CA TYR A 151 -3.06 -17.80 6.76
C TYR A 151 -4.27 -17.69 7.68
N LEU A 152 -4.73 -16.47 8.00
CA LEU A 152 -5.90 -16.27 8.86
C LEU A 152 -7.15 -16.93 8.26
N ASN A 153 -7.30 -16.87 6.93
CA ASN A 153 -8.41 -17.50 6.21
C ASN A 153 -8.28 -19.01 6.05
N ASN A 154 -7.09 -19.52 5.70
CA ASN A 154 -6.92 -20.89 5.21
C ASN A 154 -6.06 -21.79 6.11
N GLU A 155 -5.47 -21.26 7.18
CA GLU A 155 -4.50 -21.92 8.08
C GLU A 155 -3.20 -22.38 7.40
N ILE A 156 -3.01 -22.01 6.14
CA ILE A 156 -1.90 -22.44 5.30
C ILE A 156 -1.27 -21.19 4.69
N LEU A 157 0.06 -21.11 4.74
CA LEU A 157 0.80 -20.05 4.06
C LEU A 157 0.87 -20.32 2.54
N PRO A 158 0.78 -19.29 1.69
CA PRO A 158 0.80 -19.45 0.23
C PRO A 158 2.25 -19.66 -0.27
N LYS A 159 2.78 -20.88 -0.13
CA LYS A 159 4.18 -21.23 -0.40
C LYS A 159 4.65 -20.84 -1.81
N GLU A 160 3.84 -21.08 -2.83
CA GLU A 160 4.14 -20.76 -4.23
C GLU A 160 4.26 -19.24 -4.45
N LEU A 161 3.47 -18.45 -3.70
CA LEU A 161 3.54 -16.99 -3.75
C LEU A 161 4.79 -16.49 -3.03
N MET A 162 5.11 -17.07 -1.87
CA MET A 162 6.32 -16.75 -1.11
C MET A 162 7.58 -17.07 -1.91
N TYR A 163 7.62 -18.22 -2.58
CA TYR A 163 8.71 -18.61 -3.48
C TYR A 163 8.91 -17.58 -4.61
N ARG A 164 7.84 -17.22 -5.32
CA ARG A 164 7.89 -16.20 -6.40
C ARG A 164 8.39 -14.83 -5.92
N HIS A 165 8.15 -14.51 -4.66
CA HIS A 165 8.58 -13.26 -4.06
C HIS A 165 9.95 -13.35 -3.36
N ASN A 166 10.64 -14.49 -3.41
CA ASN A 166 11.90 -14.76 -2.70
C ASN A 166 11.80 -14.59 -1.16
N MET A 167 10.69 -15.03 -0.58
CA MET A 167 10.37 -14.89 0.85
C MET A 167 10.32 -16.24 1.59
N THR A 168 10.83 -17.32 0.98
CA THR A 168 10.75 -18.67 1.54
C THR A 168 11.45 -18.77 2.90
N GLU A 169 12.61 -18.12 3.07
CA GLU A 169 13.37 -18.16 4.30
C GLU A 169 12.71 -17.42 5.46
N MET A 170 11.67 -16.62 5.19
CA MET A 170 10.87 -15.91 6.18
C MET A 170 9.60 -16.67 6.61
N GLU A 171 9.35 -17.85 6.01
CA GLU A 171 8.18 -18.69 6.32
C GLU A 171 8.03 -18.98 7.83
N PRO A 172 9.07 -19.39 8.57
CA PRO A 172 8.93 -19.71 9.99
C PRO A 172 8.47 -18.52 10.85
N GLU A 173 9.04 -17.34 10.62
CA GLU A 173 8.72 -16.12 11.35
C GLU A 173 7.30 -15.63 11.03
N ILE A 174 6.95 -15.62 9.75
CA ILE A 174 5.60 -15.24 9.29
C ILE A 174 4.56 -16.22 9.84
N LEU A 175 4.84 -17.53 9.83
CA LEU A 175 3.94 -18.55 10.36
C LEU A 175 3.71 -18.36 11.87
N THR A 176 4.79 -18.12 12.61
CA THR A 176 4.74 -17.93 14.07
C THR A 176 3.91 -16.70 14.42
N LEU A 177 4.15 -15.57 13.75
CA LEU A 177 3.36 -14.36 13.94
C LEU A 177 1.89 -14.58 13.56
N SER A 178 1.63 -15.24 12.43
CA SER A 178 0.27 -15.48 11.94
C SER A 178 -0.52 -16.36 12.91
N LYS A 179 0.10 -17.37 13.52
CA LYS A 179 -0.52 -18.20 14.58
C LYS A 179 -0.90 -17.37 15.80
N LYS A 180 0.02 -16.54 16.30
CA LYS A 180 -0.26 -15.67 17.47
C LYS A 180 -1.41 -14.69 17.19
N MET A 181 -1.39 -14.06 16.01
CA MET A 181 -2.45 -13.16 15.57
C MET A 181 -3.78 -13.90 15.48
N LYS A 182 -3.79 -15.08 14.86
CA LYS A 182 -4.99 -15.89 14.66
C LYS A 182 -5.73 -16.15 15.98
N SER A 183 -5.03 -16.62 17.01
CA SER A 183 -5.64 -16.90 18.31
C SER A 183 -6.34 -15.69 18.93
N VAL A 184 -5.76 -14.49 18.82
CA VAL A 184 -6.37 -13.27 19.37
C VAL A 184 -7.57 -12.84 18.52
N VAL A 185 -7.41 -12.85 17.20
CA VAL A 185 -8.40 -12.34 16.25
C VAL A 185 -9.64 -13.24 16.20
N GLU A 186 -9.47 -14.56 16.30
CA GLU A 186 -10.57 -15.52 16.39
C GLU A 186 -11.32 -15.43 17.70
N LEU A 187 -10.62 -15.32 18.84
CA LEU A 187 -11.27 -15.13 20.14
C LEU A 187 -12.08 -13.83 20.16
N ASN A 188 -11.53 -12.76 19.58
CA ASN A 188 -12.23 -11.49 19.43
C ASN A 188 -13.47 -11.64 18.55
N LEU A 189 -13.33 -12.34 17.42
CA LEU A 189 -14.43 -12.59 16.49
C LEU A 189 -15.55 -13.39 17.16
N GLN A 190 -15.21 -14.45 17.90
CA GLN A 190 -16.19 -15.27 18.62
C GLN A 190 -16.97 -14.42 19.63
N THR A 191 -16.27 -13.57 20.37
CA THR A 191 -16.87 -12.73 21.42
C THR A 191 -17.77 -11.63 20.87
N TYR A 192 -17.33 -10.95 19.80
CA TYR A 192 -18.01 -9.76 19.27
C TYR A 192 -18.64 -9.98 17.89
N SER A 193 -18.84 -11.24 17.48
CA SER A 193 -19.31 -11.61 16.13
C SER A 193 -20.58 -10.88 15.73
N GLU A 194 -21.57 -10.81 16.62
CA GLU A 194 -22.86 -10.18 16.35
C GLU A 194 -22.72 -8.67 16.08
N TYR A 195 -21.84 -7.97 16.81
CA TYR A 195 -21.54 -6.56 16.54
C TYR A 195 -20.91 -6.37 15.16
N TYR A 196 -19.94 -7.20 14.81
CA TYR A 196 -19.28 -7.11 13.51
C TYR A 196 -20.23 -7.45 12.35
N LYS A 197 -21.11 -8.45 12.52
CA LYS A 197 -22.13 -8.79 11.51
C LYS A 197 -23.12 -7.65 11.31
N ALA A 198 -23.58 -7.02 12.39
CA ALA A 198 -24.48 -5.87 12.31
C ALA A 198 -23.84 -4.71 11.53
N ILE A 199 -22.60 -4.34 11.88
CA ILE A 199 -21.83 -3.31 11.15
C ILE A 199 -21.66 -3.69 9.68
N PHE A 200 -21.32 -4.96 9.40
CA PHE A 200 -21.13 -5.45 8.04
C PHE A 200 -22.40 -5.34 7.19
N LEU A 201 -23.56 -5.73 7.74
CA LEU A 201 -24.85 -5.62 7.06
C LEU A 201 -25.22 -4.16 6.79
N GLU A 202 -25.02 -3.29 7.77
CA GLU A 202 -25.28 -1.85 7.63
C GLU A 202 -24.42 -1.24 6.50
N LEU A 203 -23.12 -1.51 6.50
CA LEU A 203 -22.21 -1.02 5.45
C LEU A 203 -22.58 -1.55 4.06
N LYS A 204 -23.02 -2.81 3.96
CA LYS A 204 -23.48 -3.41 2.70
C LYS A 204 -24.76 -2.72 2.21
N GLN A 205 -25.69 -2.40 3.10
CA GLN A 205 -26.91 -1.69 2.78
C GLN A 205 -26.64 -0.25 2.33
N GLN A 206 -25.76 0.48 3.03
CA GLN A 206 -25.35 1.83 2.66
C GLN A 206 -24.72 1.87 1.25
N LYS A 207 -23.82 0.93 0.94
CA LYS A 207 -23.20 0.80 -0.40
C LYS A 207 -24.24 0.50 -1.49
N THR A 208 -25.23 -0.33 -1.18
CA THR A 208 -26.31 -0.64 -2.14
C THR A 208 -27.17 0.60 -2.40
N ASN A 209 -27.51 1.35 -1.35
CA ASN A 209 -28.29 2.57 -1.45
C ASN A 209 -27.56 3.67 -2.23
N SER A 210 -26.24 3.81 -2.06
CA SER A 210 -25.44 4.79 -2.83
C SER A 210 -25.38 4.42 -4.32
N LEU A 211 -25.21 3.14 -4.65
CA LEU A 211 -25.23 2.66 -6.03
C LEU A 211 -26.60 2.88 -6.71
N ILE A 212 -27.70 2.63 -6.00
CA ILE A 212 -29.06 2.91 -6.50
C ILE A 212 -29.24 4.40 -6.78
N LYS A 213 -28.76 5.28 -5.88
CA LYS A 213 -28.80 6.73 -6.10
C LYS A 213 -28.01 7.14 -7.35
N THR A 214 -26.80 6.62 -7.53
CA THR A 214 -25.97 6.90 -8.72
C THR A 214 -26.65 6.40 -10.00
N LEU A 215 -27.22 5.20 -10.00
CA LEU A 215 -27.94 4.64 -11.16
C LEU A 215 -29.18 5.46 -11.53
N ASN A 216 -29.93 5.95 -10.54
CA ASN A 216 -31.10 6.78 -10.78
C ASN A 216 -30.71 8.16 -11.33
N ASN A 217 -29.62 8.76 -10.85
CA ASN A 217 -29.12 10.03 -11.38
C ASN A 217 -28.69 9.88 -12.85
N VAL A 218 -27.94 8.82 -13.19
CA VAL A 218 -27.52 8.55 -14.58
C VAL A 218 -28.72 8.27 -15.50
N LYS A 219 -29.74 7.55 -15.01
CA LYS A 219 -30.99 7.36 -15.77
C LYS A 219 -31.73 8.68 -16.01
N ASN A 220 -31.79 9.56 -15.01
CA ASN A 220 -32.46 10.85 -15.14
C ASN A 220 -31.72 11.80 -16.10
N GLU A 221 -30.39 11.79 -16.11
CA GLU A 221 -29.56 12.52 -17.08
C GLU A 221 -29.74 12.00 -18.51
N ASN A 222 -29.80 10.67 -18.69
CA ASN A 222 -30.04 10.08 -20.01
C ASN A 222 -31.47 10.34 -20.53
N THR A 223 -32.46 10.40 -19.63
CA THR A 223 -33.87 10.68 -19.98
C THR A 223 -34.10 12.16 -20.34
N THR A 224 -33.32 13.07 -19.76
CA THR A 224 -33.34 14.50 -20.12
C THR A 224 -32.67 14.74 -21.49
N LEU A 225 -31.61 13.99 -21.83
CA LEU A 225 -31.00 14.01 -23.16
C LEU A 225 -31.94 13.46 -24.26
N THR A 226 -32.73 12.42 -23.97
CA THR A 226 -33.70 11.89 -24.95
C THR A 226 -34.94 12.78 -25.13
N LYS A 227 -35.37 13.51 -24.10
CA LYS A 227 -36.46 14.49 -24.23
C LYS A 227 -36.05 15.72 -25.05
N ASN A 228 -34.79 16.16 -24.97
CA ASN A 228 -34.31 17.29 -25.77
C ASN A 228 -34.12 16.96 -27.26
N GLN A 229 -33.96 15.69 -27.65
CA GLN A 229 -33.94 15.30 -29.06
C GLN A 229 -35.35 15.17 -29.68
N ASN A 230 -36.38 14.94 -28.86
CA ASN A 230 -37.77 14.84 -29.34
C ASN A 230 -38.54 16.18 -29.33
N GLN A 231 -37.92 17.28 -28.92
CA GLN A 231 -38.48 18.65 -29.02
C GLN A 231 -37.92 19.47 -30.19
N SER A 232 -36.99 18.91 -30.99
CA SER A 232 -36.37 19.59 -32.14
C SER A 232 -36.96 19.20 -33.51
N SER A 233 -38.00 18.36 -33.56
CA SER A 233 -38.55 17.81 -34.81
C SER A 233 -40.04 18.09 -34.95
N ASN A 234 -40.45 19.34 -34.74
CA ASN A 234 -41.81 19.76 -35.06
C ASN A 234 -41.88 21.22 -35.51
N GLU A 235 -41.15 21.58 -36.56
CA GLU A 235 -41.44 22.77 -37.36
C GLU A 235 -41.07 22.52 -38.83
N ASN A 236 -42.01 22.92 -39.71
CA ASN A 236 -41.91 23.06 -41.17
C ASN A 236 -42.14 21.84 -42.07
N LYS A 237 -43.42 21.55 -42.32
CA LYS A 237 -43.91 21.12 -43.64
C LYS A 237 -44.41 22.34 -44.41
N THR A 238 -43.59 22.83 -45.34
CA THR A 238 -44.09 23.53 -46.53
C THR A 238 -43.32 23.04 -47.74
N SER A 239 -44.09 22.84 -48.79
CA SER A 239 -43.85 22.01 -49.96
C SER A 239 -43.03 22.72 -51.05
N ILE A 240 -42.59 21.92 -52.04
CA ILE A 240 -42.44 22.25 -53.48
C ILE A 240 -41.01 22.42 -54.05
N ASN A 241 -40.72 21.47 -54.95
CA ASN A 241 -39.97 21.47 -56.22
C ASN A 241 -38.44 21.46 -56.35
N LEU A 242 -38.05 20.50 -57.21
CA LEU A 242 -36.86 20.37 -58.04
C LEU A 242 -36.38 21.70 -58.65
N SER A 243 -35.06 21.91 -58.72
CA SER A 243 -34.27 21.86 -59.96
C SER A 243 -32.81 22.31 -59.79
N SER A 244 -31.94 21.72 -60.62
CA SER A 244 -30.69 22.27 -61.21
C SER A 244 -29.53 22.68 -60.27
N SER A 245 -28.39 21.98 -60.33
CA SER A 245 -27.18 22.27 -61.14
C SER A 245 -26.12 23.04 -60.34
N LEU A 246 -25.01 22.41 -59.96
CA LEU A 246 -23.66 22.49 -60.58
C LEU A 246 -22.78 23.64 -60.05
N THR A 247 -21.48 23.30 -59.86
CA THR A 247 -20.30 24.18 -59.65
C THR A 247 -20.20 24.89 -58.29
N ASP A 248 -19.05 25.22 -57.72
CA ASP A 248 -17.66 24.77 -57.78
C ASP A 248 -16.94 25.42 -56.57
N GLU A 249 -15.82 24.83 -56.18
CA GLU A 249 -14.61 25.49 -55.65
C GLU A 249 -14.67 26.61 -54.58
N SER A 250 -13.95 26.33 -53.48
CA SER A 250 -12.76 27.06 -53.00
C SER A 250 -12.77 27.80 -51.66
N LYS A 251 -11.71 27.46 -50.91
CA LYS A 251 -10.74 28.33 -50.20
C LYS A 251 -11.12 29.04 -48.89
N MET A 252 -10.27 28.71 -47.91
CA MET A 252 -9.55 29.61 -46.98
C MET A 252 -10.37 30.65 -46.19
N LYS A 253 -10.28 30.58 -44.85
CA LYS A 253 -9.31 31.40 -44.09
C LYS A 253 -9.36 31.10 -42.60
N MET A 254 -8.17 31.15 -42.00
CA MET A 254 -7.93 31.35 -40.57
C MET A 254 -8.75 32.51 -40.00
N GLN A 255 -9.09 32.40 -38.71
CA GLN A 255 -8.82 33.52 -37.80
C GLN A 255 -8.55 33.05 -36.37
N ILE A 256 -7.34 33.38 -35.94
CA ILE A 256 -6.85 33.44 -34.57
C ILE A 256 -7.51 34.63 -33.88
N SER A 257 -7.91 34.48 -32.63
CA SER A 257 -8.13 35.61 -31.72
C SER A 257 -7.46 35.32 -30.39
N ASN A 258 -6.26 35.90 -30.23
CA ASN A 258 -5.66 36.27 -28.95
C ASN A 258 -6.49 37.40 -28.33
N ASN A 259 -6.61 37.47 -26.99
CA ASN A 259 -6.10 38.58 -26.17
C ASN A 259 -6.38 38.40 -24.65
N PRO A 260 -5.78 39.21 -23.74
CA PRO A 260 -4.88 38.68 -22.71
C PRO A 260 -5.12 39.29 -21.31
N ASN A 261 -4.26 38.90 -20.35
CA ASN A 261 -3.79 39.60 -19.12
C ASN A 261 -4.86 40.21 -18.17
N ILE A 262 -4.67 40.50 -16.89
CA ILE A 262 -3.59 41.01 -16.03
C ILE A 262 -4.10 40.65 -14.58
N VAL A 263 -3.37 40.35 -13.50
CA VAL A 263 -2.48 41.19 -12.67
C VAL A 263 -1.96 40.33 -11.50
N GLU A 264 -0.67 40.49 -11.22
CA GLU A 264 0.11 40.03 -10.06
C GLU A 264 -0.29 40.73 -8.74
N GLN A 265 -0.08 40.08 -7.59
CA GLN A 265 0.47 40.79 -6.44
C GLN A 265 1.19 39.85 -5.46
N ASN A 266 2.51 40.05 -5.36
CA ASN A 266 3.40 39.60 -4.31
C ASN A 266 3.21 40.45 -3.05
N ILE A 267 3.24 39.86 -1.85
CA ILE A 267 3.85 40.45 -0.64
C ILE A 267 4.49 39.33 0.20
N SER A 268 5.81 39.44 0.40
CA SER A 268 6.61 38.73 1.41
C SER A 268 6.45 39.38 2.78
N ASN A 269 6.59 38.62 3.88
CA ASN A 269 7.38 39.06 5.03
C ASN A 269 7.78 37.93 6.00
N ASN A 270 9.03 38.04 6.46
CA ASN A 270 9.80 37.21 7.38
C ASN A 270 9.65 37.66 8.85
N ASN A 271 9.86 36.72 9.79
CA ASN A 271 10.71 36.79 11.01
C ASN A 271 10.24 35.74 12.03
N GLN A 272 11.01 34.72 12.40
CA GLN A 272 12.19 34.62 13.29
C GLN A 272 11.94 34.72 14.82
N ASN A 273 12.44 33.68 15.52
CA ASN A 273 12.89 33.55 16.93
C ASN A 273 11.80 33.27 18.00
N ASN A 274 11.93 32.38 19.01
CA ASN A 274 13.04 31.71 19.75
C ASN A 274 12.47 30.45 20.49
N SER A 275 13.11 29.26 20.54
CA SER A 275 14.13 28.71 21.46
C SER A 275 13.64 28.05 22.79
N HIS A 276 14.14 26.81 23.05
CA HIS A 276 14.18 26.00 24.29
C HIS A 276 12.84 25.44 24.85
N ASP A 277 12.67 24.17 25.27
CA ASP A 277 13.60 23.19 25.87
C ASP A 277 13.14 21.70 25.72
N SER A 278 14.13 20.82 25.52
CA SER A 278 14.33 19.42 25.96
C SER A 278 13.16 18.42 26.22
N LYS A 279 13.18 17.26 25.52
CA LYS A 279 13.45 15.88 26.03
C LYS A 279 12.79 14.78 25.18
N SER A 280 13.67 13.92 24.64
CA SER A 280 13.59 12.44 24.62
C SER A 280 12.25 11.74 24.32
N ASN A 281 12.15 11.13 23.14
CA ASN A 281 12.09 9.66 23.04
C ASN A 281 12.12 9.19 21.57
N SER A 282 13.29 8.70 21.19
CA SER A 282 13.51 7.78 20.08
C SER A 282 13.01 6.39 20.44
N GLN A 283 12.36 5.70 19.52
CA GLN A 283 12.76 4.34 19.16
C GLN A 283 12.13 3.94 17.81
N ILE A 284 13.08 3.48 16.98
CA ILE A 284 13.07 2.81 15.67
C ILE A 284 11.74 2.19 15.25
#